data_AF-A0A1G4IEQ1-F1
#
_entry.id   AF-A0A1G4IEQ1-F1
#
_cell.length_a   1.000
_cell.length_b   1.000
_cell.length_c   1.000
_cell.angle_alpha   90.00
_cell.angle_beta   90.00
_cell.angle_gamma   90.00
#
_symmetry.space_group_name_H-M   'P 1'
#
loop_
_entity.id
_entity.type
_entity.pdbx_description
1 polymer ?
#
loop_
_entity_poly.entity_id
_entity_poly.type
_entity_poly.pdbx_seq_one_letter_code
_entity_poly.pdbx_strand_id
1 'polypeptide(L)'
;MSSLSGELLQLIDLFKSGALTEEEFKAAKDITIKRHGQPIETEQCRGPQPPQTAPPRQVADISGFGEDVIGRLQRQCAYDILETVVRNLQQFPNEARYRRLRCNNSKLQSQLFCVPGATTFLASLGFVASDDETDCPGDECLVLPHAPQQQLLDQALQAISYLRRREEDARANEPNYVQLRQNLRLEVRRERCEKAKAVGELRSYIAQEFSADDAGDGLYTSASNIETLRTALTNMILHPMEEKYRRLRLRNRVVYKSVVQQRGALELLVEYAGGKLVEESGESALVFRDESGATERELQYALRVLDEVEASVRAAREELRQRDYEEARRAMRAELLNARRMGEQQKRQCENEEARQVSDATKREGEGAPQLQGHRVPLKEAVKILMGKGGDSRFGYREE
;
A
#
# COMPACT_ATOMS: atom_id res chain seq x y z
N MET A 1 -12.14 27.02 17.35
CA MET A 1 -11.73 26.92 15.94
C MET A 1 -10.22 26.76 15.91
N SER A 2 -9.72 25.68 15.32
CA SER A 2 -8.30 25.31 15.22
C SER A 2 -7.54 26.26 14.28
N SER A 3 -6.28 26.59 14.58
CA SER A 3 -5.46 27.44 13.71
C SER A 3 -5.01 26.65 12.47
N LEU A 4 -4.77 27.34 11.34
CA LEU A 4 -4.19 26.73 10.13
C LEU A 4 -2.95 25.89 10.45
N SER A 5 -2.08 26.42 11.30
CA SER A 5 -0.89 25.72 11.78
C SER A 5 -1.23 24.45 12.58
N GLY A 6 -2.28 24.48 13.39
CA GLY A 6 -2.73 23.33 14.17
C GLY A 6 -3.36 22.24 13.31
N GLU A 7 -4.18 22.59 12.33
CA GLU A 7 -4.79 21.64 11.40
C GLU A 7 -3.75 21.01 10.45
N LEU A 8 -2.78 21.81 9.98
CA LEU A 8 -1.67 21.28 9.19
C LEU A 8 -0.76 20.36 10.00
N LEU A 9 -0.49 20.67 11.27
CA LEU A 9 0.26 19.79 12.15
C LEU A 9 -0.48 18.46 12.38
N GLN A 10 -1.80 18.50 12.59
CA GLN A 10 -2.62 17.30 12.68
C GLN A 10 -2.56 16.45 11.41
N LEU A 11 -2.63 17.08 10.22
CA LEU A 11 -2.50 16.36 8.94
C LEU A 11 -1.11 15.75 8.76
N ILE A 12 -0.06 16.45 9.20
CA ILE A 12 1.32 15.96 9.14
C ILE A 12 1.51 14.78 10.10
N ASP A 13 0.96 14.85 11.31
CA ASP A 13 1.02 13.76 12.28
C ASP A 13 0.25 12.53 11.77
N LEU A 14 -0.90 12.74 11.12
CA LEU A 14 -1.69 11.69 10.45
C LEU A 14 -0.96 11.03 9.27
N PHE A 15 -0.19 11.80 8.51
CA PHE A 15 0.63 11.26 7.43
C PHE A 15 1.81 10.45 7.99
N LYS A 16 2.48 10.95 9.03
CA LYS A 16 3.57 10.25 9.72
C LYS A 16 3.11 8.96 10.39
N SER A 17 1.88 8.92 10.92
CA SER A 17 1.30 7.72 11.51
C SER A 17 0.79 6.70 10.48
N GLY A 18 0.94 6.99 9.17
CA GLY A 18 0.47 6.14 8.08
C GLY A 18 -1.05 6.08 7.94
N ALA A 19 -1.79 6.98 8.60
CA ALA A 19 -3.25 7.01 8.56
C ALA A 19 -3.80 7.63 7.26
N LEU A 20 -2.97 8.43 6.57
CA LEU A 20 -3.24 9.02 5.26
C LEU A 20 -2.23 8.51 4.24
N THR A 21 -2.70 8.16 3.05
CA THR A 21 -1.80 7.95 1.90
C THR A 21 -1.22 9.29 1.43
N GLU A 22 -0.15 9.25 0.63
CA GLU A 22 0.48 10.48 0.11
C GLU A 22 -0.49 11.33 -0.72
N GLU A 23 -1.35 10.69 -1.50
CA GLU A 23 -2.40 11.35 -2.28
C GLU A 23 -3.48 11.99 -1.39
N GLU A 24 -3.90 11.28 -0.33
CA GLU A 24 -4.88 11.77 0.64
C GLU A 24 -4.32 12.94 1.47
N PHE A 25 -3.06 12.86 1.89
CA PHE A 25 -2.39 13.93 2.61
C PHE A 25 -2.25 15.19 1.75
N LYS A 26 -1.83 15.04 0.49
CA LYS A 26 -1.68 16.17 -0.44
C LYS A 26 -3.01 16.88 -0.68
N ALA A 27 -4.08 16.10 -0.92
CA ALA A 27 -5.42 16.64 -1.09
C ALA A 27 -5.94 17.35 0.18
N ALA A 28 -5.77 16.74 1.35
CA ALA A 28 -6.20 17.32 2.63
C ALA A 28 -5.44 18.62 2.96
N LYS A 29 -4.12 18.64 2.70
CA LYS A 29 -3.29 19.84 2.89
C LYS A 29 -3.76 21.01 2.03
N ASP A 30 -4.08 20.75 0.77
CA ASP A 30 -4.54 21.78 -0.17
C ASP A 30 -5.92 22.34 0.24
N ILE A 31 -6.80 21.50 0.80
CA ILE A 31 -8.11 21.91 1.33
C ILE A 31 -7.94 22.81 2.57
N THR A 32 -7.11 22.39 3.53
CA THR A 32 -6.86 23.16 4.77
C THR A 32 -6.26 24.53 4.47
N ILE A 33 -5.33 24.61 3.51
CA ILE A 33 -4.74 25.89 3.07
C ILE A 33 -5.80 26.80 2.43
N LYS A 34 -6.67 26.26 1.57
CA LYS A 34 -7.76 27.02 0.95
C LYS A 34 -8.78 27.53 1.95
N ARG A 35 -9.13 26.69 2.95
CA ARG A 35 -10.12 27.02 3.99
C ARG A 35 -9.69 28.22 4.84
N HIS A 36 -8.39 28.37 5.09
CA HIS A 36 -7.82 29.53 5.79
C HIS A 36 -7.39 30.68 4.87
N GLY A 37 -7.49 30.51 3.55
CA GLY A 37 -7.21 31.56 2.55
C GLY A 37 -8.39 32.49 2.25
N GLN A 38 -9.56 32.28 2.87
CA GLN A 38 -10.71 33.18 2.77
C GLN A 38 -10.69 34.22 3.90
N PRO A 39 -10.98 35.51 3.61
CA PRO A 39 -10.85 36.58 4.60
C PRO A 39 -12.01 36.52 5.59
N ILE A 40 -11.71 36.29 6.85
CA ILE A 40 -12.61 36.65 7.96
C ILE A 40 -11.79 37.47 8.97
N GLU A 41 -12.43 38.57 9.36
CA GLU A 41 -11.93 39.67 10.16
C GLU A 41 -11.44 39.23 11.54
N THR A 42 -10.43 39.97 11.99
CA THR A 42 -9.75 39.91 13.28
C THR A 42 -10.68 39.98 14.48
N GLU A 43 -10.56 39.03 15.41
CA GLU A 43 -10.71 39.28 16.84
C GLU A 43 -9.67 38.51 17.67
N GLN A 44 -9.21 39.18 18.72
CA GLN A 44 -7.98 38.92 19.46
C GLN A 44 -8.10 37.81 20.52
N CYS A 45 -7.04 37.01 20.59
CA CYS A 45 -6.36 36.49 21.79
C CYS A 45 -7.15 35.80 22.92
N ARG A 46 -6.97 34.47 23.00
CA ARG A 46 -6.50 33.82 24.24
C ARG A 46 -5.53 32.70 23.88
N GLY A 47 -4.28 32.85 24.32
CA GLY A 47 -3.16 32.01 23.88
C GLY A 47 -3.34 30.51 24.20
N PRO A 48 -2.87 29.60 23.33
CA PRO A 48 -2.79 28.18 23.67
C PRO A 48 -1.82 27.99 24.82
N GLN A 49 -2.25 27.28 25.86
CA GLN A 49 -1.35 26.72 26.85
C GLN A 49 -0.33 25.81 26.13
N PRO A 50 0.95 25.85 26.52
CA PRO A 50 1.97 25.02 25.91
C PRO A 50 1.62 23.53 26.07
N PRO A 51 1.99 22.66 25.11
CA PRO A 51 1.87 21.22 25.28
C PRO A 51 2.65 20.80 26.52
N GLN A 52 1.93 20.56 27.63
CA GLN A 52 2.47 19.92 28.81
C GLN A 52 2.58 18.43 28.54
N THR A 53 3.64 18.05 27.84
CA THR A 53 4.44 16.84 28.07
C THR A 53 5.53 16.87 27.01
N ALA A 54 6.52 17.75 27.21
CA ALA A 54 7.82 17.45 26.64
C ALA A 54 8.22 16.04 27.11
N PRO A 55 8.82 15.19 26.26
CA PRO A 55 9.43 13.96 26.74
C PRO A 55 10.32 14.35 27.93
N PRO A 56 10.29 13.59 29.05
CA PRO A 56 11.26 13.85 30.11
C PRO A 56 12.65 13.90 29.46
N ARG A 57 13.57 14.70 29.98
CA ARG A 57 14.97 14.64 29.54
C ARG A 57 15.49 13.23 29.89
N GLN A 58 15.19 12.26 29.05
CA GLN A 58 15.34 10.83 29.28
C GLN A 58 16.72 10.43 28.80
N VAL A 59 17.48 9.79 29.68
CA VAL A 59 18.72 9.09 29.31
C VAL A 59 18.40 7.82 28.52
N ALA A 60 17.19 7.28 28.68
CA ALA A 60 16.71 6.12 27.95
C ALA A 60 16.23 6.50 26.54
N ASP A 61 16.85 5.93 25.51
CA ASP A 61 16.53 6.20 24.12
C ASP A 61 15.28 5.42 23.69
N ILE A 62 14.19 6.15 23.44
CA ILE A 62 12.91 5.63 22.96
C ILE A 62 12.64 5.96 21.48
N SER A 63 13.61 6.57 20.78
CA SER A 63 13.43 7.05 19.40
C SER A 63 13.16 5.95 18.39
N GLY A 64 13.61 4.72 18.67
CA GLY A 64 13.41 3.57 17.80
C GLY A 64 12.01 2.94 17.87
N PHE A 65 11.16 3.32 18.84
CA PHE A 65 9.79 2.80 18.93
C PHE A 65 8.85 3.57 18.00
N GLY A 66 8.52 2.92 16.87
CA GLY A 66 7.63 3.44 15.83
C GLY A 66 6.16 3.56 16.24
N GLU A 67 5.38 4.28 15.43
CA GLU A 67 3.92 4.50 15.61
C GLU A 67 3.06 3.59 14.72
N ASP A 68 3.69 2.70 13.96
CA ASP A 68 3.02 1.90 12.94
C ASP A 68 1.96 0.96 13.53
N VAL A 69 0.83 0.82 12.86
CA VAL A 69 -0.29 0.00 13.36
C VAL A 69 0.04 -1.50 13.36
N ILE A 70 0.89 -1.94 12.45
CA ILE A 70 1.19 -3.36 12.20
C ILE A 70 1.98 -3.99 13.36
N GLY A 71 2.94 -3.27 13.96
CA GLY A 71 3.77 -3.74 15.07
C GLY A 71 3.20 -3.53 16.47
N ARG A 72 1.97 -3.01 16.61
CA ARG A 72 1.43 -2.56 17.91
C ARG A 72 1.36 -3.66 18.97
N LEU A 73 0.81 -4.83 18.63
CA LEU A 73 0.69 -5.94 19.58
C LEU A 73 2.07 -6.46 20.03
N GLN A 74 3.04 -6.45 19.11
CA GLN A 74 4.42 -6.86 19.40
C GLN A 74 5.09 -5.88 20.35
N ARG A 75 4.88 -4.56 20.17
CA ARG A 75 5.40 -3.53 21.08
C ARG A 75 4.82 -3.62 22.49
N GLN A 76 3.54 -3.93 22.65
CA GLN A 76 2.97 -4.15 23.98
C GLN A 76 3.66 -5.31 24.72
N CYS A 77 3.85 -6.44 24.05
CA CYS A 77 4.61 -7.57 24.60
C CYS A 77 6.06 -7.17 24.93
N ALA A 78 6.70 -6.37 24.08
CA ALA A 78 8.04 -5.86 24.36
C ALA A 78 8.08 -4.95 25.59
N TYR A 79 7.10 -4.07 25.79
CA TYR A 79 7.03 -3.20 26.97
C TYR A 79 6.88 -4.00 28.27
N ASP A 80 6.09 -5.08 28.25
CA ASP A 80 5.94 -5.97 29.41
C ASP A 80 7.25 -6.67 29.77
N ILE A 81 7.99 -7.12 28.75
CA ILE A 81 9.31 -7.74 28.93
C ILE A 81 10.32 -6.72 29.45
N LEU A 82 10.39 -5.52 28.85
CA LEU A 82 11.29 -4.45 29.27
C LEU A 82 11.00 -4.01 30.71
N GLU A 83 9.72 -3.85 31.08
CA GLU A 83 9.34 -3.52 32.45
C GLU A 83 9.80 -4.61 33.42
N THR A 84 9.62 -5.88 33.05
CA THR A 84 10.05 -7.03 33.87
C THR A 84 11.57 -7.03 34.05
N VAL A 85 12.33 -6.81 32.99
CA VAL A 85 13.80 -6.72 33.02
C VAL A 85 14.25 -5.58 33.94
N VAL A 86 13.69 -4.38 33.76
CA VAL A 86 14.07 -3.20 34.55
C VAL A 86 13.69 -3.39 36.03
N ARG A 87 12.51 -3.94 36.34
CA ARG A 87 12.09 -4.23 37.73
C ARG A 87 12.98 -5.28 38.39
N ASN A 88 13.37 -6.33 37.67
CA ASN A 88 14.30 -7.33 38.20
C ASN A 88 15.68 -6.73 38.51
N LEU A 89 16.17 -5.81 37.67
CA LEU A 89 17.41 -5.08 37.93
C LEU A 89 17.30 -4.11 39.12
N GLN A 90 16.12 -3.53 39.37
CA GLN A 90 15.89 -2.70 40.57
C GLN A 90 15.88 -3.54 41.85
N GLN A 91 15.22 -4.71 41.83
CA GLN A 91 15.08 -5.57 43.00
C GLN A 91 16.36 -6.34 43.31
N PHE A 92 17.09 -6.79 42.28
CA PHE A 92 18.26 -7.64 42.42
C PHE A 92 19.45 -7.07 41.64
N PRO A 93 19.95 -5.88 42.03
CA PRO A 93 20.94 -5.17 41.23
C PRO A 93 22.25 -5.93 41.12
N ASN A 94 22.62 -6.77 42.08
CA ASN A 94 23.89 -7.50 42.15
C ASN A 94 23.86 -8.92 41.56
N GLU A 95 22.69 -9.39 41.12
CA GLU A 95 22.56 -10.77 40.68
C GLU A 95 22.89 -10.93 39.19
N ALA A 96 23.95 -11.69 38.88
CA ALA A 96 24.48 -11.83 37.52
C ALA A 96 23.46 -12.40 36.52
N ARG A 97 22.50 -13.22 36.98
CA ARG A 97 21.45 -13.81 36.12
C ARG A 97 20.51 -12.77 35.53
N TYR A 98 20.26 -11.64 36.21
CA TYR A 98 19.36 -10.59 35.75
C TYR A 98 20.08 -9.51 34.94
N ARG A 99 21.42 -9.47 35.02
CA ARG A 99 22.29 -8.62 34.21
C ARG A 99 22.64 -9.22 32.85
N ARG A 100 22.25 -10.47 32.59
CA ARG A 100 22.54 -11.21 31.35
C ARG A 100 21.23 -11.56 30.65
N LEU A 101 21.07 -11.11 29.41
CA LEU A 101 19.95 -11.44 28.53
C LEU A 101 20.46 -12.29 27.37
N ARG A 102 20.00 -13.53 27.27
CA ARG A 102 20.38 -14.44 26.19
C ARG A 102 19.57 -14.13 24.93
N CYS A 103 20.22 -13.84 23.82
CA CYS A 103 19.54 -13.49 22.57
C CYS A 103 18.82 -14.71 21.95
N ASN A 104 19.29 -15.93 22.23
CA ASN A 104 18.66 -17.18 21.79
C ASN A 104 17.44 -17.62 22.62
N ASN A 105 17.03 -16.85 23.63
CA ASN A 105 15.76 -17.13 24.31
C ASN A 105 14.60 -16.87 23.35
N SER A 106 13.89 -17.92 22.96
CA SER A 106 12.80 -17.86 21.97
C SER A 106 11.75 -16.78 22.28
N LYS A 107 11.49 -16.50 23.56
CA LYS A 107 10.56 -15.45 23.98
C LYS A 107 11.14 -14.06 23.77
N LEU A 108 12.41 -13.83 24.12
CA LEU A 108 13.06 -12.53 23.90
C LEU A 108 13.29 -12.27 22.41
N GLN A 109 13.69 -13.28 21.65
CA GLN A 109 13.89 -13.17 20.21
C GLN A 109 12.59 -12.82 19.48
N SER A 110 11.51 -13.53 19.79
CA SER A 110 10.23 -13.36 19.08
C SER A 110 9.37 -12.18 19.55
N GLN A 111 9.63 -11.63 20.74
CA GLN A 111 8.76 -10.58 21.34
C GLN A 111 9.50 -9.28 21.66
N LEU A 112 10.82 -9.32 21.86
CA LEU A 112 11.61 -8.15 22.24
C LEU A 112 12.55 -7.72 21.11
N PHE A 113 13.40 -8.62 20.61
CA PHE A 113 14.43 -8.28 19.62
C PHE A 113 13.90 -8.11 18.20
N CYS A 114 12.71 -8.62 17.90
CA CYS A 114 11.99 -8.35 16.66
C CYS A 114 11.36 -6.94 16.61
N VAL A 115 11.32 -6.23 17.75
CA VAL A 115 10.70 -4.91 17.85
C VAL A 115 11.75 -3.81 17.63
N PRO A 116 11.58 -2.95 16.61
CA PRO A 116 12.45 -1.80 16.41
C PRO A 116 12.53 -0.92 17.66
N GLY A 117 13.75 -0.51 18.03
CA GLY A 117 14.01 0.35 19.18
C GLY A 117 14.23 -0.36 20.52
N ALA A 118 13.86 -1.64 20.66
CA ALA A 118 14.05 -2.38 21.91
C ALA A 118 15.54 -2.58 22.26
N THR A 119 16.38 -2.88 21.27
CA THR A 119 17.83 -3.02 21.44
C THR A 119 18.50 -1.68 21.75
N THR A 120 18.09 -0.60 21.07
CA THR A 120 18.56 0.76 21.33
C THR A 120 18.21 1.21 22.75
N PHE A 121 16.99 0.89 23.21
CA PHE A 121 16.56 1.15 24.58
C PHE A 121 17.44 0.40 25.58
N LEU A 122 17.68 -0.91 25.38
CA LEU A 122 18.58 -1.67 26.26
C LEU A 122 20.02 -1.13 26.24
N ALA A 123 20.54 -0.73 25.08
CA ALA A 123 21.86 -0.13 24.96
C ALA A 123 21.95 1.19 25.74
N SER A 124 20.90 2.01 25.73
CA SER A 124 20.83 3.24 26.52
C SER A 124 20.83 2.99 28.03
N LEU A 125 20.43 1.80 28.47
CA LEU A 125 20.55 1.37 29.87
C LEU A 125 21.93 0.83 30.23
N GLY A 126 22.83 0.70 29.25
CA GLY A 126 24.20 0.22 29.41
C GLY A 126 24.39 -1.26 29.07
N PHE A 127 23.41 -1.93 28.46
CA PHE A 127 23.61 -3.29 27.96
C PHE A 127 24.56 -3.27 26.75
N VAL A 128 25.55 -4.14 26.78
CA VAL A 128 26.54 -4.30 25.72
C VAL A 128 26.47 -5.73 25.18
N ALA A 129 26.60 -5.90 23.87
CA ALA A 129 26.76 -7.22 23.27
C ALA A 129 28.09 -7.82 23.74
N SER A 130 28.03 -9.01 24.34
CA SER A 130 29.20 -9.80 24.70
C SER A 130 29.28 -11.00 23.76
N ASP A 131 30.43 -11.14 23.12
CA ASP A 131 30.83 -12.29 22.32
C ASP A 131 31.69 -13.28 23.14
N ASP A 132 31.63 -13.22 24.48
CA ASP A 132 32.55 -14.00 25.33
C ASP A 132 32.42 -15.51 25.07
N GLU A 133 33.47 -16.10 24.51
CA GLU A 133 33.68 -17.53 24.20
C GLU A 133 33.78 -18.43 25.46
N THR A 134 32.97 -18.21 26.48
CA THR A 134 32.98 -19.06 27.68
C THR A 134 31.58 -19.61 27.98
N ASP A 135 31.21 -20.58 27.15
CA ASP A 135 30.79 -21.95 27.56
C ASP A 135 29.96 -22.67 26.48
N CYS A 136 29.58 -22.00 25.38
CA CYS A 136 29.02 -22.62 24.16
C CYS A 136 29.26 -21.69 22.95
N PRO A 137 29.86 -22.16 21.84
CA PRO A 137 30.04 -21.33 20.65
C PRO A 137 28.68 -21.05 19.98
N GLY A 138 28.28 -19.77 19.90
CA GLY A 138 27.10 -19.30 19.16
C GLY A 138 25.97 -18.62 19.96
N ASP A 139 26.17 -18.30 21.24
CA ASP A 139 25.13 -17.73 22.10
C ASP A 139 25.34 -16.20 22.29
N GLU A 140 24.94 -15.38 21.31
CA GLU A 140 24.96 -13.91 21.44
C GLU A 140 24.19 -13.48 22.71
N CYS A 141 24.81 -12.67 23.57
CA CYS A 141 24.21 -12.23 24.83
C CYS A 141 24.36 -10.72 25.03
N LEU A 142 23.34 -10.07 25.56
CA LEU A 142 23.42 -8.70 26.07
C LEU A 142 23.73 -8.74 27.57
N VAL A 143 24.83 -8.11 27.97
CA VAL A 143 25.32 -8.10 29.35
C VAL A 143 25.42 -6.68 29.87
N LEU A 144 25.03 -6.49 31.13
CA LEU A 144 25.21 -5.24 31.87
C LEU A 144 26.50 -5.33 32.71
N PRO A 145 27.60 -4.63 32.35
CA PRO A 145 28.91 -4.82 33.00
C PRO A 145 28.96 -4.40 34.47
N HIS A 146 28.15 -3.41 34.85
CA HIS A 146 28.14 -2.83 36.19
C HIS A 146 26.72 -2.76 36.76
N ALA A 147 26.60 -2.60 38.08
CA ALA A 147 25.32 -2.34 38.71
C ALA A 147 24.72 -1.04 38.11
N PRO A 148 23.49 -1.07 37.58
CA PRO A 148 22.88 0.12 37.01
C PRO A 148 22.57 1.15 38.11
N GLN A 149 22.64 2.43 37.75
CA GLN A 149 22.23 3.51 38.64
C GLN A 149 20.71 3.47 38.83
N GLN A 150 20.24 3.55 40.08
CA GLN A 150 18.81 3.45 40.40
C GLN A 150 17.97 4.52 39.68
N GLN A 151 18.49 5.75 39.56
CA GLN A 151 17.85 6.85 38.84
C GLN A 151 17.62 6.54 37.36
N LEU A 152 18.54 5.82 36.72
CA LEU A 152 18.43 5.43 35.32
C LEU A 152 17.36 4.35 35.11
N LEU A 153 17.22 3.41 36.05
CA LEU A 153 16.15 2.42 36.02
C LEU A 153 14.77 3.06 36.26
N ASP A 154 14.67 4.04 37.17
CA ASP A 154 13.43 4.78 37.39
C ASP A 154 13.00 5.57 36.15
N GLN A 155 13.96 6.20 35.47
CA GLN A 155 13.72 6.89 34.20
C GLN A 155 13.30 5.91 33.09
N ALA A 156 13.88 4.71 33.05
CA ALA A 156 13.50 3.66 32.12
C ALA A 156 12.04 3.21 32.33
N LEU A 157 11.61 3.02 33.58
CA LEU A 157 10.20 2.71 33.89
C LEU A 157 9.26 3.85 33.52
N GLN A 158 9.67 5.11 33.75
CA GLN A 158 8.91 6.27 33.31
C GLN A 158 8.79 6.30 31.78
N ALA A 159 9.86 6.01 31.04
CA ALA A 159 9.85 5.93 29.59
C ALA A 159 8.92 4.82 29.06
N ILE A 160 8.94 3.63 29.67
CA ILE A 160 8.01 2.53 29.34
C ILE A 160 6.56 2.93 29.62
N SER A 161 6.30 3.60 30.75
CA SER A 161 4.95 4.06 31.10
C SER A 161 4.42 5.13 30.12
N TYR A 162 5.32 6.00 29.64
CA TYR A 162 5.00 6.99 28.62
C TYR A 162 4.65 6.31 27.28
N LEU A 163 5.43 5.31 26.85
CA LEU A 163 5.16 4.55 25.63
C LEU A 163 3.80 3.84 25.68
N ARG A 164 3.43 3.26 26.83
CA ARG A 164 2.10 2.65 27.02
C ARG A 164 0.97 3.66 26.91
N ARG A 165 1.08 4.80 27.61
CA ARG A 165 0.07 5.88 27.52
C ARG A 165 -0.08 6.40 26.11
N ARG A 166 1.02 6.60 25.40
CA ARG A 166 1.02 7.01 23.99
C ARG A 166 0.24 6.03 23.10
N GLU A 167 0.41 4.71 23.30
CA GLU A 167 -0.36 3.71 22.54
C GLU A 167 -1.84 3.66 22.94
N GLU A 168 -2.16 3.86 24.21
CA GLU A 168 -3.54 3.96 24.70
C GLU A 168 -4.27 5.17 24.13
N ASP A 169 -3.61 6.33 24.11
CA ASP A 169 -4.12 7.58 23.52
C ASP A 169 -4.30 7.43 22.00
N ALA A 170 -3.34 6.79 21.32
CA ALA A 170 -3.47 6.49 19.89
C ALA A 170 -4.68 5.58 19.61
N ARG A 171 -4.92 4.56 20.45
CA ARG A 171 -6.09 3.68 20.34
C ARG A 171 -7.40 4.40 20.64
N ALA A 172 -7.41 5.27 21.63
CA ALA A 172 -8.60 6.07 21.97
C ALA A 172 -8.97 7.05 20.85
N ASN A 173 -7.97 7.56 20.12
CA ASN A 173 -8.16 8.50 19.02
C ASN A 173 -8.40 7.83 17.66
N GLU A 174 -8.10 6.54 17.50
CA GLU A 174 -8.35 5.74 16.29
C GLU A 174 -9.76 5.90 15.69
N PRO A 175 -10.86 5.80 16.45
CA PRO A 175 -12.20 6.02 15.90
C PRO A 175 -12.39 7.46 15.38
N ASN A 176 -11.82 8.47 16.05
CA ASN A 176 -11.90 9.86 15.63
C ASN A 176 -11.13 10.06 14.31
N TYR A 177 -9.98 9.40 14.14
CA TYR A 177 -9.20 9.45 12.91
C TYR A 177 -9.90 8.75 11.74
N VAL A 178 -10.55 7.61 11.99
CA VAL A 178 -11.35 6.91 10.97
C VAL A 178 -12.51 7.79 10.52
N GLN A 179 -13.23 8.42 11.45
CA GLN A 179 -14.31 9.36 11.14
C GLN A 179 -13.78 10.59 10.37
N LEU A 180 -12.66 11.17 10.81
CA LEU A 180 -12.05 12.31 10.13
C LEU A 180 -11.64 11.96 8.69
N ARG A 181 -11.01 10.80 8.47
CA ARG A 181 -10.64 10.34 7.13
C ARG A 181 -11.86 10.12 6.23
N GLN A 182 -12.93 9.55 6.77
CA GLN A 182 -14.20 9.41 6.05
C GLN A 182 -14.79 10.78 5.68
N ASN A 183 -14.79 11.73 6.60
CA ASN A 183 -15.29 13.09 6.36
C ASN A 183 -14.45 13.82 5.31
N LEU A 184 -13.11 13.76 5.41
CA LEU A 184 -12.21 14.34 4.41
C LEU A 184 -12.43 13.73 3.03
N ARG A 185 -12.62 12.41 2.95
CA ARG A 185 -12.94 11.73 1.68
C ARG A 185 -14.25 12.24 1.08
N LEU A 186 -15.27 12.45 1.89
CA LEU A 186 -16.55 13.02 1.44
C LEU A 186 -16.41 14.50 1.01
N GLU A 187 -15.59 15.28 1.72
CA GLU A 187 -15.33 16.68 1.38
C GLU A 187 -14.57 16.82 0.06
N VAL A 188 -13.54 16.00 -0.17
CA VAL A 188 -12.81 15.93 -1.45
C VAL A 188 -13.75 15.56 -2.60
N ARG A 189 -14.62 14.56 -2.39
CA ARG A 189 -15.63 14.15 -3.37
C ARG A 189 -16.58 15.28 -3.72
N ARG A 190 -17.06 15.99 -2.71
CA ARG A 190 -17.92 17.17 -2.88
C ARG A 190 -17.22 18.26 -3.69
N GLU A 191 -15.97 18.60 -3.38
CA GLU A 191 -15.21 19.61 -4.15
C GLU A 191 -15.05 19.18 -5.62
N ARG A 192 -14.74 17.90 -5.89
CA ARG A 192 -14.62 17.38 -7.26
C ARG A 192 -15.95 17.43 -8.00
N CYS A 193 -17.03 17.05 -7.33
CA CYS A 193 -18.39 17.14 -7.86
C CYS A 193 -18.76 18.59 -8.21
N GLU A 194 -18.52 19.55 -7.31
CA GLU A 194 -18.77 20.98 -7.53
C GLU A 194 -17.96 21.53 -8.70
N LYS A 195 -16.69 21.12 -8.84
CA LYS A 195 -15.86 21.47 -10.01
C LYS A 195 -16.43 20.91 -11.31
N ALA A 196 -16.76 19.62 -11.34
CA ALA A 196 -17.34 18.97 -12.52
C ALA A 196 -18.68 19.62 -12.91
N LYS A 197 -19.49 20.01 -11.92
CA LYS A 197 -20.72 20.77 -12.12
C LYS A 197 -20.47 22.16 -12.71
N ALA A 198 -19.46 22.87 -12.21
CA ALA A 198 -19.10 24.21 -12.70
C ALA A 198 -18.66 24.21 -14.18
N VAL A 199 -18.04 23.12 -14.65
CA VAL A 199 -17.63 22.96 -16.06
C VAL A 199 -18.68 22.25 -16.93
N GLY A 200 -19.81 21.82 -16.35
CA GLY A 200 -20.89 21.14 -17.09
C GLY A 200 -20.61 19.66 -17.41
N GLU A 201 -19.59 19.05 -16.78
CA GLU A 201 -19.15 17.67 -17.04
C GLU A 201 -19.59 16.68 -15.95
N LEU A 202 -20.55 17.07 -15.10
CA LEU A 202 -20.97 16.26 -13.94
C LEU A 202 -21.38 14.82 -14.31
N ARG A 203 -22.05 14.61 -15.45
CA ARG A 203 -22.43 13.27 -15.93
C ARG A 203 -21.19 12.42 -16.25
N SER A 204 -20.26 12.95 -17.02
CA SER A 204 -19.01 12.28 -17.40
C SER A 204 -18.18 11.95 -16.17
N TYR A 205 -18.10 12.89 -15.21
CA TYR A 205 -17.45 12.69 -13.93
C TYR A 205 -18.07 11.50 -13.16
N ILE A 206 -19.40 11.47 -12.99
CA ILE A 206 -20.07 10.36 -12.29
C ILE A 206 -19.82 9.03 -13.00
N ALA A 207 -19.93 8.98 -14.34
CA ALA A 207 -19.65 7.75 -15.10
C ALA A 207 -18.20 7.26 -14.92
N GLN A 208 -17.23 8.18 -14.92
CA GLN A 208 -15.83 7.85 -14.66
C GLN A 208 -15.63 7.30 -13.23
N GLU A 209 -16.25 7.93 -12.24
CA GLU A 209 -16.16 7.52 -10.84
C GLU A 209 -16.75 6.13 -10.60
N PHE A 210 -17.85 5.77 -11.27
CA PHE A 210 -18.40 4.41 -11.23
C PHE A 210 -17.55 3.37 -11.97
N SER A 211 -16.80 3.80 -12.97
CA SER A 211 -15.92 2.96 -13.79
C SER A 211 -14.53 2.76 -13.16
N ALA A 212 -14.27 3.30 -11.96
CA ALA A 212 -13.06 3.06 -11.20
C ALA A 212 -13.14 1.70 -10.46
N ASP A 213 -12.22 0.78 -10.76
CA ASP A 213 -12.17 -0.55 -10.13
C ASP A 213 -11.40 -0.52 -8.79
N ASP A 214 -11.89 0.28 -7.85
CA ASP A 214 -11.27 0.41 -6.51
C ASP A 214 -11.29 -0.94 -5.74
N ALA A 215 -12.22 -1.83 -6.07
CA ALA A 215 -12.35 -3.14 -5.44
C ALA A 215 -11.44 -4.21 -6.06
N GLY A 216 -10.88 -3.95 -7.26
CA GLY A 216 -10.11 -4.93 -8.03
C GLY A 216 -10.94 -6.16 -8.43
N ASP A 217 -12.26 -6.00 -8.57
CA ASP A 217 -13.18 -7.10 -8.86
C ASP A 217 -13.73 -7.07 -10.29
N GLY A 218 -13.08 -6.29 -11.17
CA GLY A 218 -13.51 -6.11 -12.55
C GLY A 218 -14.87 -5.40 -12.62
N LEU A 219 -15.09 -4.42 -11.73
CA LEU A 219 -16.29 -3.59 -11.63
C LEU A 219 -17.59 -4.39 -11.36
N TYR A 220 -17.49 -5.60 -10.80
CA TYR A 220 -18.67 -6.38 -10.42
C TYR A 220 -19.42 -5.70 -9.27
N THR A 221 -18.69 -5.17 -8.28
CA THR A 221 -19.27 -4.40 -7.18
C THR A 221 -19.98 -3.15 -7.71
N SER A 222 -19.39 -2.41 -8.65
CA SER A 222 -20.04 -1.25 -9.27
C SER A 222 -21.36 -1.63 -9.95
N ALA A 223 -21.39 -2.71 -10.73
CA ALA A 223 -22.61 -3.17 -11.40
C ALA A 223 -23.72 -3.56 -10.41
N SER A 224 -23.38 -4.31 -9.35
CA SER A 224 -24.34 -4.68 -8.30
C SER A 224 -24.87 -3.47 -7.51
N ASN A 225 -24.01 -2.48 -7.26
CA ASN A 225 -24.41 -1.24 -6.61
C ASN A 225 -25.34 -0.41 -7.52
N ILE A 226 -25.10 -0.39 -8.83
CA ILE A 226 -25.99 0.27 -9.81
C ILE A 226 -27.39 -0.35 -9.79
N GLU A 227 -27.51 -1.68 -9.76
CA GLU A 227 -28.81 -2.36 -9.64
C GLU A 227 -29.52 -1.97 -8.34
N THR A 228 -28.79 -1.92 -7.22
CA THR A 228 -29.33 -1.49 -5.92
C THR A 228 -29.88 -0.06 -5.98
N LEU A 229 -29.13 0.86 -6.58
CA LEU A 229 -29.55 2.26 -6.77
C LEU A 229 -30.76 2.36 -7.69
N ARG A 230 -30.79 1.57 -8.77
CA ARG A 230 -31.92 1.49 -9.71
C ARG A 230 -33.19 1.02 -9.01
N THR A 231 -33.10 -0.02 -8.19
CA THR A 231 -34.23 -0.50 -7.38
C THR A 231 -34.69 0.57 -6.40
N ALA A 232 -33.76 1.26 -5.72
CA ALA A 232 -34.12 2.33 -4.79
C ALA A 232 -34.87 3.48 -5.48
N LEU A 233 -34.34 4.00 -6.60
CA LEU A 233 -34.97 5.08 -7.37
C LEU A 233 -36.32 4.64 -7.96
N THR A 234 -36.40 3.43 -8.53
CA THR A 234 -37.64 2.87 -9.08
C THR A 234 -38.70 2.73 -7.99
N ASN A 235 -38.34 2.24 -6.79
CA ASN A 235 -39.29 2.12 -5.68
C ASN A 235 -39.82 3.48 -5.22
N MET A 236 -38.98 4.53 -5.22
CA MET A 236 -39.44 5.90 -4.91
C MET A 236 -40.45 6.42 -5.94
N ILE A 237 -40.29 6.08 -7.22
CA ILE A 237 -41.21 6.48 -8.29
C ILE A 237 -42.52 5.67 -8.23
N LEU A 238 -42.43 4.34 -8.07
CA LEU A 238 -43.60 3.46 -8.05
C LEU A 238 -44.45 3.64 -6.78
N HIS A 239 -43.80 3.98 -5.66
CA HIS A 239 -44.45 4.12 -4.35
C HIS A 239 -44.18 5.52 -3.76
N PRO A 240 -44.70 6.59 -4.38
CA PRO A 240 -44.33 7.97 -4.03
C PRO A 240 -44.74 8.37 -2.61
N MET A 241 -45.83 7.78 -2.09
CA MET A 241 -46.40 8.04 -0.77
C MET A 241 -45.77 7.21 0.35
N GLU A 242 -44.91 6.23 0.01
CA GLU A 242 -44.29 5.37 1.03
C GLU A 242 -42.99 5.99 1.55
N GLU A 243 -43.06 6.55 2.76
CA GLU A 243 -41.91 7.22 3.42
C GLU A 243 -40.67 6.32 3.55
N LYS A 244 -40.86 5.00 3.66
CA LYS A 244 -39.76 4.03 3.82
C LYS A 244 -38.79 4.03 2.62
N TYR A 245 -39.28 4.37 1.42
CA TYR A 245 -38.43 4.47 0.24
C TYR A 245 -37.83 5.87 0.07
N ARG A 246 -38.45 6.89 0.65
CA ARG A 246 -37.98 8.29 0.61
C ARG A 246 -36.87 8.59 1.62
N ARG A 247 -36.46 7.62 2.44
CA ARG A 247 -35.40 7.77 3.44
C ARG A 247 -34.39 6.62 3.36
N LEU A 248 -33.19 6.93 2.89
CA LEU A 248 -32.07 5.99 2.87
C LEU A 248 -31.18 6.21 4.09
N ARG A 249 -31.20 5.28 5.04
CA ARG A 249 -30.35 5.35 6.24
C ARG A 249 -28.93 4.91 5.89
N LEU A 250 -27.94 5.80 6.03
CA LEU A 250 -26.55 5.49 5.66
C LEU A 250 -25.89 4.49 6.61
N ARG A 251 -26.47 4.23 7.79
CA ARG A 251 -26.05 3.15 8.69
C ARG A 251 -26.41 1.75 8.16
N ASN A 252 -27.39 1.63 7.26
CA ASN A 252 -27.72 0.36 6.66
C ASN A 252 -26.56 -0.10 5.78
N ARG A 253 -26.04 -1.32 6.00
CA ARG A 253 -24.86 -1.83 5.30
C ARG A 253 -24.99 -1.83 3.78
N VAL A 254 -26.16 -2.16 3.24
CA VAL A 254 -26.41 -2.20 1.79
C VAL A 254 -26.43 -0.78 1.22
N VAL A 255 -27.10 0.14 1.91
CA VAL A 255 -27.14 1.56 1.54
C VAL A 255 -25.75 2.18 1.63
N TYR A 256 -25.02 1.91 2.71
CA TYR A 256 -23.65 2.39 2.91
C TYR A 256 -22.74 1.95 1.76
N LYS A 257 -22.79 0.66 1.39
CA LYS A 257 -22.00 0.12 0.28
C LYS A 257 -22.36 0.78 -1.05
N SER A 258 -23.65 0.86 -1.37
CA SER A 258 -24.14 1.33 -2.67
C SER A 258 -24.13 2.86 -2.84
N VAL A 259 -24.17 3.63 -1.74
CA VAL A 259 -24.24 5.10 -1.77
C VAL A 259 -22.95 5.75 -1.30
N VAL A 260 -22.41 5.32 -0.15
CA VAL A 260 -21.25 5.97 0.47
C VAL A 260 -19.94 5.41 -0.06
N GLN A 261 -19.79 4.09 -0.12
CA GLN A 261 -18.55 3.48 -0.62
C GLN A 261 -18.43 3.59 -2.14
N GLN A 262 -19.53 3.44 -2.86
CA GLN A 262 -19.57 3.65 -4.31
C GLN A 262 -19.25 5.11 -4.66
N ARG A 263 -18.20 5.30 -5.45
CA ARG A 263 -17.83 6.61 -6.01
C ARG A 263 -18.88 7.02 -7.05
N GLY A 264 -19.23 8.30 -7.07
CA GLY A 264 -20.27 8.87 -7.94
C GLY A 264 -21.72 8.64 -7.49
N ALA A 265 -22.00 7.69 -6.60
CA ALA A 265 -23.37 7.34 -6.21
C ALA A 265 -24.04 8.41 -5.35
N LEU A 266 -23.35 8.90 -4.33
CA LEU A 266 -23.85 9.98 -3.47
C LEU A 266 -24.09 11.25 -4.29
N GLU A 267 -23.17 11.57 -5.20
CA GLU A 267 -23.23 12.71 -6.10
C GLU A 267 -24.44 12.61 -7.03
N LEU A 268 -24.68 11.43 -7.63
CA LEU A 268 -25.87 11.17 -8.44
C LEU A 268 -27.16 11.39 -7.65
N LEU A 269 -27.23 10.87 -6.42
CA LEU A 269 -28.45 10.98 -5.62
C LEU A 269 -28.71 12.41 -5.11
N VAL A 270 -27.67 13.16 -4.78
CA VAL A 270 -27.80 14.54 -4.30
C VAL A 270 -28.10 15.49 -5.47
N GLU A 271 -27.34 15.39 -6.56
CA GLU A 271 -27.39 16.38 -7.64
C GLU A 271 -28.49 16.10 -8.67
N TYR A 272 -28.83 14.84 -8.93
CA TYR A 272 -29.84 14.48 -9.93
C TYR A 272 -31.14 13.96 -9.34
N ALA A 273 -31.09 13.22 -8.24
CA ALA A 273 -32.30 12.69 -7.60
C ALA A 273 -32.89 13.62 -6.53
N GLY A 274 -32.25 14.77 -6.24
CA GLY A 274 -32.74 15.76 -5.28
C GLY A 274 -32.66 15.32 -3.81
N GLY A 275 -31.78 14.35 -3.51
CA GLY A 275 -31.58 13.85 -2.16
C GLY A 275 -30.88 14.88 -1.26
N LYS A 276 -31.39 15.07 -0.05
CA LYS A 276 -30.76 15.93 0.97
C LYS A 276 -30.14 15.09 2.06
N LEU A 277 -28.87 15.35 2.36
CA LEU A 277 -28.18 14.74 3.50
C LEU A 277 -28.65 15.42 4.78
N VAL A 278 -29.21 14.63 5.70
CA VAL A 278 -29.72 15.10 6.99
C VAL A 278 -29.07 14.27 8.09
N GLU A 279 -28.62 14.92 9.16
CA GLU A 279 -28.17 14.26 10.39
C GLU A 279 -29.22 14.44 11.48
N GLU A 280 -29.80 13.34 11.93
CA GLU A 280 -30.79 13.33 13.02
C GLU A 280 -30.33 12.34 14.10
N SER A 281 -30.22 12.79 15.35
CA SER A 281 -29.84 11.94 16.50
C SER A 281 -28.53 11.15 16.34
N GLY A 282 -27.56 11.71 15.61
CA GLY A 282 -26.28 11.04 15.32
C GLY A 282 -26.33 10.03 14.18
N GLU A 283 -27.43 9.94 13.44
CA GLU A 283 -27.56 9.11 12.24
C GLU A 283 -27.71 9.98 10.97
N SER A 284 -26.79 9.79 10.02
CA SER A 284 -26.87 10.43 8.70
C SER A 284 -27.82 9.63 7.79
N ALA A 285 -28.76 10.32 7.17
CA ALA A 285 -29.71 9.75 6.21
C ALA A 285 -29.87 10.65 4.99
N LEU A 286 -30.10 10.03 3.84
CA LEU A 286 -30.47 10.74 2.62
C LEU A 286 -32.00 10.76 2.51
N VAL A 287 -32.58 11.95 2.40
CA VAL A 287 -34.02 12.18 2.46
C VAL A 287 -34.53 12.84 1.18
N PHE A 288 -35.66 12.34 0.67
CA PHE A 288 -36.32 12.76 -0.58
C PHE A 288 -37.77 13.19 -0.27
N ARG A 289 -38.00 14.40 0.25
CA ARG A 289 -39.34 14.89 0.71
C ARG A 289 -40.10 15.68 -0.36
N ASP A 290 -41.40 15.41 -0.54
CA ASP A 290 -42.26 16.04 -1.56
C ASP A 290 -42.45 17.58 -1.44
N GLU A 291 -42.30 18.19 -0.26
CA GLU A 291 -42.51 19.65 -0.10
C GLU A 291 -41.30 20.50 -0.52
N SER A 292 -40.10 19.90 -0.68
CA SER A 292 -38.87 20.64 -1.03
C SER A 292 -37.76 19.77 -1.67
N GLY A 293 -38.07 18.57 -2.17
CA GLY A 293 -37.09 17.62 -2.71
C GLY A 293 -37.67 16.54 -3.63
N ALA A 294 -36.81 16.04 -4.50
CA ALA A 294 -37.00 14.89 -5.39
C ALA A 294 -38.38 14.80 -6.07
N THR A 295 -38.58 15.67 -7.05
CA THR A 295 -39.68 15.56 -8.00
C THR A 295 -39.57 14.24 -8.77
N GLU A 296 -40.70 13.68 -9.21
CA GLU A 296 -40.71 12.49 -10.06
C GLU A 296 -39.79 12.67 -11.30
N ARG A 297 -39.72 13.90 -11.84
CA ARG A 297 -38.83 14.27 -12.95
C ARG A 297 -37.35 14.13 -12.60
N GLU A 298 -36.94 14.55 -11.41
CA GLU A 298 -35.56 14.40 -10.91
C GLU A 298 -35.21 12.93 -10.74
N LEU A 299 -36.09 12.13 -10.14
CA LEU A 299 -35.90 10.69 -10.00
C LEU A 299 -35.80 9.98 -11.36
N GLN A 300 -36.67 10.32 -12.31
CA GLN A 300 -36.62 9.79 -13.67
C GLN A 300 -35.33 10.23 -14.40
N TYR A 301 -34.88 11.45 -14.19
CA TYR A 301 -33.65 11.96 -14.78
C TYR A 301 -32.43 11.26 -14.18
N ALA A 302 -32.39 11.05 -12.87
CA ALA A 302 -31.36 10.28 -12.18
C ALA A 302 -31.29 8.83 -12.69
N LEU A 303 -32.44 8.19 -12.96
CA LEU A 303 -32.48 6.87 -13.60
C LEU A 303 -31.85 6.87 -15.00
N ARG A 304 -32.13 7.89 -15.83
CA ARG A 304 -31.49 8.01 -17.16
C ARG A 304 -29.98 8.17 -17.06
N VAL A 305 -29.51 9.00 -16.12
CA VAL A 305 -28.08 9.14 -15.86
C VAL A 305 -27.50 7.80 -15.38
N LEU A 306 -28.23 7.06 -14.55
CA LEU A 306 -27.81 5.73 -14.09
C LEU A 306 -27.73 4.71 -15.24
N ASP A 307 -28.61 4.79 -16.25
CA ASP A 307 -28.51 4.00 -17.49
C ASP A 307 -27.24 4.32 -18.29
N GLU A 308 -26.91 5.61 -18.43
CA GLU A 308 -25.67 6.07 -19.08
C GLU A 308 -24.43 5.55 -18.32
N VAL A 309 -24.45 5.63 -16.99
CA VAL A 309 -23.40 5.11 -16.11
C VAL A 309 -23.28 3.59 -16.25
N GLU A 310 -24.38 2.85 -16.27
CA GLU A 310 -24.37 1.39 -16.44
C GLU A 310 -23.75 0.99 -17.78
N ALA A 311 -24.07 1.71 -18.85
CA ALA A 311 -23.46 1.50 -20.16
C ALA A 311 -21.95 1.77 -20.12
N SER A 312 -21.51 2.85 -19.46
CA SER A 312 -20.08 3.14 -19.27
C SER A 312 -19.35 2.06 -18.48
N VAL A 313 -19.94 1.58 -17.37
CA VAL A 313 -19.35 0.51 -16.57
C VAL A 313 -19.28 -0.79 -17.37
N ARG A 314 -20.30 -1.12 -18.16
CA ARG A 314 -20.29 -2.28 -19.04
C ARG A 314 -19.17 -2.21 -20.08
N ALA A 315 -19.00 -1.06 -20.72
CA ALA A 315 -17.91 -0.82 -21.66
C ALA A 315 -16.53 -0.96 -20.99
N ALA A 316 -16.34 -0.35 -19.81
CA ALA A 316 -15.10 -0.46 -19.04
C ALA A 316 -14.77 -1.91 -18.65
N ARG A 317 -15.79 -2.71 -18.31
CA ARG A 317 -15.63 -4.16 -18.01
C ARG A 317 -15.20 -4.95 -19.22
N GLU A 318 -15.75 -4.64 -20.39
CA GLU A 318 -15.35 -5.28 -21.65
C GLU A 318 -13.91 -4.92 -22.01
N GLU A 319 -13.50 -3.67 -21.84
CA GLU A 319 -12.11 -3.24 -22.03
C GLU A 319 -11.14 -3.96 -21.09
N LEU A 320 -11.47 -4.06 -19.79
CA LEU A 320 -10.66 -4.80 -18.82
C LEU A 320 -10.51 -6.26 -19.25
N ARG A 321 -11.62 -6.93 -19.60
CA ARG A 321 -11.59 -8.32 -20.07
C ARG A 321 -10.76 -8.48 -21.35
N GLN A 322 -10.82 -7.53 -22.27
CA GLN A 322 -10.00 -7.54 -23.49
C GLN A 322 -8.51 -7.41 -23.16
N ARG A 323 -8.15 -6.49 -22.25
CA ARG A 323 -6.76 -6.32 -21.80
C ARG A 323 -6.24 -7.60 -21.13
N ASP A 324 -7.02 -8.21 -20.25
CA ASP A 324 -6.66 -9.46 -19.58
C ASP A 324 -6.45 -10.59 -20.61
N TYR A 325 -7.34 -10.69 -21.59
CA TYR A 325 -7.23 -11.68 -22.66
C TYR A 325 -5.98 -11.46 -23.52
N GLU A 326 -5.67 -10.21 -23.87
CA GLU A 326 -4.46 -9.89 -24.61
C GLU A 326 -3.19 -10.15 -23.82
N GLU A 327 -3.18 -9.83 -22.53
CA GLU A 327 -2.05 -10.08 -21.63
C GLU A 327 -1.82 -11.59 -21.49
N ALA A 328 -2.87 -12.37 -21.24
CA ALA A 328 -2.80 -13.83 -21.21
C ALA A 328 -2.27 -14.40 -22.53
N ARG A 329 -2.73 -13.86 -23.67
CA ARG A 329 -2.24 -14.29 -24.99
C ARG A 329 -0.77 -13.93 -25.21
N ARG A 330 -0.31 -12.76 -24.74
CA ARG A 330 1.10 -12.37 -24.78
C ARG A 330 1.96 -13.26 -23.89
N ALA A 331 1.50 -13.55 -22.67
CA ALA A 331 2.17 -14.44 -21.73
C ALA A 331 2.31 -15.86 -22.30
N MET A 332 1.23 -16.43 -22.86
CA MET A 332 1.25 -17.75 -23.51
C MET A 332 2.27 -17.81 -24.66
N ARG A 333 2.33 -16.76 -25.49
CA ARG A 333 3.31 -16.68 -26.59
C ARG A 333 4.74 -16.61 -26.07
N ALA A 334 4.98 -15.82 -25.03
CA ALA A 334 6.30 -15.70 -24.40
C ALA A 334 6.74 -17.04 -23.78
N GLU A 335 5.83 -17.75 -23.11
CA GLU A 335 6.07 -19.07 -22.54
C GLU A 335 6.39 -20.11 -23.63
N LEU A 336 5.64 -20.13 -24.73
CA LEU A 336 5.92 -21.02 -25.85
C LEU A 336 7.30 -20.78 -26.47
N LEU A 337 7.70 -19.51 -26.61
CA LEU A 337 9.03 -19.13 -27.10
C LEU A 337 10.13 -19.53 -26.10
N ASN A 338 9.87 -19.41 -24.80
CA ASN A 338 10.80 -19.84 -23.77
C ASN A 338 10.95 -21.37 -23.75
N ALA A 339 9.85 -22.11 -23.82
CA ALA A 339 9.84 -23.57 -23.90
C ALA A 339 10.62 -24.05 -25.13
N ARG A 340 10.43 -23.39 -26.29
CA ARG A 340 11.19 -23.71 -27.51
C ARG A 340 12.69 -23.45 -27.32
N ARG A 341 13.08 -22.30 -26.74
CA ARG A 341 14.49 -21.98 -26.47
C ARG A 341 15.13 -22.97 -25.50
N MET A 342 14.42 -23.35 -24.43
CA MET A 342 14.90 -24.35 -23.48
C MET A 342 15.05 -25.73 -24.12
N GLY A 343 14.09 -26.15 -24.97
CA GLY A 343 14.19 -27.39 -25.72
C GLY A 343 15.35 -27.41 -26.72
N GLU A 344 15.61 -26.31 -27.41
CA GLU A 344 16.77 -26.17 -28.30
C GLU A 344 18.10 -26.18 -27.53
N GLN A 345 18.17 -25.57 -26.34
CA GLN A 345 19.35 -25.62 -25.47
C GLN A 345 19.61 -27.02 -24.92
N GLN A 346 18.58 -27.73 -24.47
CA GLN A 346 18.70 -29.11 -24.00
C GLN A 346 19.19 -30.04 -25.12
N LYS A 347 18.64 -29.91 -26.34
CA LYS A 347 19.13 -30.67 -27.50
C LYS A 347 20.61 -30.43 -27.77
N ARG A 348 21.05 -29.17 -27.76
CA ARG A 348 22.47 -28.82 -27.93
C ARG A 348 23.35 -29.36 -26.81
N GLN A 349 22.84 -29.44 -25.57
CA GLN A 349 23.57 -30.04 -24.46
C GLN A 349 23.73 -31.56 -24.66
N CYS A 350 22.66 -32.27 -25.01
CA CYS A 350 22.72 -33.70 -25.32
C CYS A 350 23.66 -33.99 -26.51
N GLU A 351 23.54 -33.24 -27.61
CA GLU A 351 24.42 -33.39 -28.78
C GLU A 351 25.92 -33.16 -28.41
N ASN A 352 26.21 -32.19 -27.54
CA ASN A 352 27.57 -31.94 -27.08
C ASN A 352 28.08 -33.02 -26.11
N GLU A 353 27.22 -33.59 -25.27
CA GLU A 353 27.57 -34.72 -24.39
C GLU A 353 27.83 -36.00 -25.21
N GLU A 354 27.00 -36.29 -26.21
CA GLU A 354 27.21 -37.40 -27.15
C GLU A 354 28.51 -37.21 -27.94
N ALA A 355 28.78 -36.01 -28.46
CA ALA A 355 30.04 -35.71 -29.16
C ALA A 355 31.28 -35.87 -28.26
N ARG A 356 31.18 -35.51 -26.96
CA ARG A 356 32.26 -35.73 -25.99
C ARG A 356 32.49 -37.22 -25.74
N GLN A 357 31.43 -38.01 -25.55
CA GLN A 357 31.54 -39.46 -25.36
C GLN A 357 32.16 -40.16 -26.58
N VAL A 358 31.77 -39.77 -27.80
CA VAL A 358 32.39 -40.29 -29.03
C VAL A 358 33.86 -39.88 -29.13
N SER A 359 34.22 -38.65 -28.74
CA SER A 359 35.61 -38.19 -28.77
C SER A 359 36.50 -38.91 -27.74
N ASP A 360 35.98 -39.25 -26.57
CA ASP A 360 36.69 -40.02 -25.54
C ASP A 360 36.82 -41.50 -25.92
N ALA A 361 35.82 -42.07 -26.61
CA ALA A 361 35.92 -43.41 -27.20
C ALA A 361 37.00 -43.47 -28.30
N THR A 362 37.05 -42.46 -29.17
CA THR A 362 38.03 -42.40 -30.28
C THR A 362 39.46 -42.18 -29.79
N LYS A 363 39.65 -41.46 -28.68
CA LYS A 363 40.98 -41.26 -28.05
C LYS A 363 41.54 -42.52 -27.38
N ARG A 364 40.71 -43.51 -27.05
CA ARG A 364 41.18 -44.80 -26.49
C ARG A 364 41.67 -45.79 -27.56
N GLU A 365 41.38 -45.54 -28.84
CA GLU A 365 41.71 -46.47 -29.94
C GLU A 365 42.87 -45.99 -30.85
N GLY A 366 43.58 -44.91 -30.51
CA GLY A 366 44.55 -44.29 -31.43
C GLY A 366 45.87 -43.81 -30.82
N GLU A 367 46.71 -44.73 -30.30
CA GLU A 367 48.15 -44.50 -30.19
C GLU A 367 48.84 -44.99 -31.48
N GLY A 368 49.19 -44.06 -32.38
CA GLY A 368 49.94 -44.33 -33.62
C GLY A 368 49.92 -43.14 -34.60
N ALA A 369 51.04 -42.40 -34.66
CA ALA A 369 51.25 -41.14 -35.41
C ALA A 369 51.40 -41.32 -36.95
N PRO A 370 51.74 -40.28 -37.79
CA PRO A 370 51.68 -38.80 -37.65
C PRO A 370 51.07 -38.01 -38.85
N GLN A 371 50.84 -36.72 -38.57
CA GLN A 371 50.56 -35.51 -39.39
C GLN A 371 50.72 -35.48 -40.93
N LEU A 372 49.70 -34.89 -41.59
CA LEU A 372 49.82 -34.04 -42.80
C LEU A 372 48.68 -33.00 -42.82
N GLN A 373 49.02 -31.71 -42.84
CA GLN A 373 48.07 -30.59 -42.97
C GLN A 373 47.50 -30.52 -44.38
N GLY A 374 46.17 -30.60 -44.50
CA GLY A 374 45.45 -30.33 -45.75
C GLY A 374 44.23 -29.45 -45.48
N HIS A 375 44.26 -28.20 -45.95
CA HIS A 375 43.10 -27.32 -45.95
C HIS A 375 42.01 -27.89 -46.88
N ARG A 376 40.84 -28.23 -46.34
CA ARG A 376 39.68 -28.65 -47.13
C ARG A 376 38.83 -27.43 -47.51
N VAL A 377 38.95 -27.02 -48.77
CA VAL A 377 37.99 -26.12 -49.42
C VAL A 377 36.64 -26.86 -49.54
N PRO A 378 35.51 -26.27 -49.12
CA PRO A 378 34.19 -26.88 -49.28
C PRO A 378 33.88 -27.15 -50.75
N LEU A 379 33.26 -28.29 -51.05
CA LEU A 379 32.95 -28.77 -52.40
C LEU A 379 32.25 -27.71 -53.29
N LYS A 380 31.46 -26.83 -52.66
CA LYS A 380 30.71 -25.75 -53.32
C LYS A 380 31.60 -24.67 -53.97
N GLU A 381 32.78 -24.39 -53.39
CA GLU A 381 33.76 -23.43 -53.90
C GLU A 381 34.55 -24.02 -55.09
N ALA A 382 34.96 -25.30 -54.98
CA ALA A 382 35.66 -26.01 -56.04
C ALA A 382 34.83 -26.12 -57.34
N VAL A 383 33.52 -26.30 -57.22
CA VAL A 383 32.59 -26.40 -58.37
C VAL A 383 32.38 -25.04 -59.05
N LYS A 384 32.47 -23.92 -58.34
CA LYS A 384 32.33 -22.58 -58.95
C LYS A 384 33.54 -22.20 -59.81
N ILE A 385 34.75 -22.54 -59.36
CA ILE A 385 36.00 -22.32 -60.09
C ILE A 385 36.04 -23.18 -61.37
N LEU A 386 35.54 -24.42 -61.30
CA LEU A 386 35.42 -25.34 -62.44
C LEU A 386 34.37 -24.91 -63.49
N MET A 387 33.36 -24.12 -63.12
CA MET A 387 32.22 -23.77 -63.99
C MET A 387 32.37 -22.46 -64.79
N GLY A 388 33.55 -21.82 -64.76
CA GLY A 388 34.06 -20.90 -65.79
C GLY A 388 33.08 -20.06 -66.61
N LYS A 389 32.22 -19.24 -65.98
CA LYS A 389 31.46 -18.20 -66.69
C LYS A 389 31.82 -16.79 -66.20
N GLY A 390 32.57 -16.10 -67.06
CA GLY A 390 32.94 -14.69 -66.99
C GLY A 390 34.20 -14.50 -66.14
N GLY A 391 35.39 -14.32 -66.70
CA GLY A 391 35.73 -13.63 -67.93
C GLY A 391 36.91 -12.74 -67.58
N ASP A 392 38.02 -12.95 -68.27
CA ASP A 392 39.23 -12.12 -68.24
C ASP A 392 38.90 -10.62 -68.18
N SER A 393 39.69 -9.86 -67.42
CA SER A 393 40.49 -8.74 -67.97
C SER A 393 41.35 -8.08 -66.90
N ARG A 394 42.61 -8.50 -66.92
CA ARG A 394 43.85 -7.76 -66.67
C ARG A 394 43.71 -6.23 -66.52
N PHE A 395 44.23 -5.72 -65.41
CA PHE A 395 45.12 -4.55 -65.34
C PHE A 395 46.21 -4.97 -64.34
N GLY A 396 47.50 -5.05 -64.62
CA GLY A 396 48.31 -4.23 -65.52
C GLY A 396 49.26 -3.41 -64.66
N TYR A 397 50.47 -3.93 -64.44
CA TYR A 397 51.58 -3.35 -63.68
C TYR A 397 51.95 -1.91 -64.10
N ARG A 398 52.41 -1.10 -63.14
CA ARG A 398 53.20 0.14 -63.28
C ARG A 398 54.00 0.28 -61.98
N GLU A 399 55.26 0.65 -61.93
CA GLU A 399 56.20 1.31 -62.83
C GLU A 399 57.60 0.74 -62.49
N GLU A 400 58.67 1.30 -63.03
CA GLU A 400 60.05 1.02 -62.55
C GLU A 400 60.19 0.96 -61.02
#